data_AF-A0A914MWP6-F1
#
_entry.id   AF-A0A914MWP6-F1
#
_cell.length_a   1.000
_cell.length_b   1.000
_cell.length_c   1.000
_cell.angle_alpha   90.00
_cell.angle_beta   90.00
_cell.angle_gamma   90.00
#
_symmetry.space_group_name_H-M   'P 1'
#
loop_
_entity.id
_entity.type
_entity.pdbx_description
1 polymer ?
#
loop_
_entity_poly.entity_id
_entity_poly.type
_entity_poly.pdbx_seq_one_letter_code
_entity_poly.pdbx_strand_id
1 'polypeptide(L)'
;MPLSILLLAYYSYTKKYNAVIMPTGSGLSMALGFSGEYYKGDKTIAKLSKKVFIDSMEPFTQVQLTEEEYVLLRAIIFCHSFTDGLSKQGKELLLNESEKYSKILMKILQNRHGDLAGARRFTECVQLIQACFFFGHQHSLFFNYLANVYHRDTFRNVMPEAFVNLCLRKTMSCL
;
A
#
# COMPACT_ATOMS: atom_id res chain seq x y z
N MET A 1 -1.75 5.55 2.10
CA MET A 1 -0.44 4.90 2.35
C MET A 1 -0.18 3.76 1.34
N PRO A 2 0.03 4.06 0.05
CA PRO A 2 0.16 3.02 -0.97
C PRO A 2 1.46 2.21 -0.86
N LEU A 3 2.58 2.86 -0.48
CA LEU A 3 3.88 2.18 -0.31
C LEU A 3 3.87 1.12 0.79
N SER A 4 3.13 1.33 1.88
CA SER A 4 3.04 0.32 2.94
C SER A 4 2.27 -0.92 2.48
N ILE A 5 1.23 -0.74 1.66
CA ILE A 5 0.53 -1.87 1.04
C ILE A 5 1.47 -2.64 0.11
N LEU A 6 2.15 -1.96 -0.82
CA LEU A 6 3.09 -2.61 -1.74
C LEU A 6 4.13 -3.42 -0.95
N LEU A 7 4.74 -2.83 0.08
CA LEU A 7 5.77 -3.49 0.89
C LEU A 7 5.23 -4.72 1.63
N LEU A 8 4.14 -4.55 2.38
CA LEU A 8 3.61 -5.59 3.27
C LEU A 8 3.01 -6.75 2.48
N ALA A 9 2.25 -6.46 1.43
CA ALA A 9 1.62 -7.49 0.60
C ALA A 9 2.67 -8.23 -0.25
N TYR A 10 3.64 -7.52 -0.85
CA TYR A 10 4.73 -8.17 -1.60
C TYR A 10 5.57 -9.07 -0.69
N TYR A 11 5.96 -8.59 0.50
CA TYR A 11 6.69 -9.42 1.47
C TYR A 11 5.91 -10.70 1.82
N SER A 12 4.62 -10.58 2.11
CA SER A 12 3.77 -11.71 2.49
C SER A 12 3.58 -12.70 1.33
N TYR A 13 3.40 -12.18 0.12
CA TYR A 13 3.27 -12.95 -1.12
C TYR A 13 4.54 -13.76 -1.41
N THR A 14 5.73 -13.15 -1.31
CA THR A 14 7.01 -13.85 -1.56
C THR A 14 7.27 -14.98 -0.56
N LYS A 15 6.64 -14.91 0.62
CA LYS A 15 6.64 -15.97 1.64
C LYS A 15 5.46 -16.95 1.53
N LYS A 16 4.65 -16.84 0.47
CA LYS A 16 3.47 -17.69 0.18
C LYS A 16 2.37 -17.64 1.23
N TYR A 17 2.24 -16.51 1.93
CA TYR A 17 1.11 -16.27 2.82
C TYR A 17 -0.09 -15.74 2.05
N ASN A 18 -1.29 -16.06 2.53
CA ASN A 18 -2.58 -15.60 2.00
C ASN A 18 -3.14 -14.36 2.73
N ALA A 19 -2.40 -13.86 3.72
CA ALA A 19 -2.71 -12.67 4.49
C ALA A 19 -1.43 -11.87 4.73
N VAL A 20 -1.58 -10.59 5.02
CA VAL A 20 -0.46 -9.71 5.38
C VAL A 20 0.14 -10.16 6.71
N ILE A 21 1.44 -10.44 6.66
CA ILE A 21 2.27 -10.82 7.81
C ILE A 21 3.19 -9.66 8.17
N MET A 22 3.47 -9.49 9.46
CA MET A 22 4.47 -8.53 9.91
C MET A 22 5.88 -8.92 9.42
N PRO A 23 6.65 -7.98 8.84
CA PRO A 23 8.02 -8.22 8.37
C PRO A 23 9.04 -8.27 9.51
N THR A 24 8.65 -8.79 10.69
CA THR A 24 9.49 -8.95 11.88
C THR A 24 10.05 -10.36 12.02
N GLY A 25 9.71 -11.26 11.09
CA GLY A 25 10.11 -12.67 11.13
C GLY A 25 9.27 -13.56 12.06
N SER A 26 8.33 -12.99 12.83
CA SER A 26 7.46 -13.75 13.75
C SER A 26 6.40 -14.60 13.06
N GLY A 27 6.14 -14.36 11.77
CA GLY A 27 5.04 -15.02 11.06
C GLY A 27 3.65 -14.53 11.49
N LEU A 28 3.56 -13.49 12.33
CA LEU A 28 2.29 -13.03 12.87
C LEU A 28 1.43 -12.36 11.77
N SER A 29 0.24 -12.91 11.54
CA SER A 29 -0.75 -12.31 10.67
C SER A 29 -1.33 -11.05 11.31
N MET A 30 -1.30 -9.95 10.54
CA MET A 30 -1.91 -8.69 10.95
C MET A 30 -3.43 -8.86 11.12
N ALA A 31 -4.08 -9.66 10.27
CA ALA A 31 -5.51 -9.93 10.41
C ALA A 31 -5.84 -10.63 11.74
N LEU A 32 -5.03 -11.62 12.14
CA LEU A 32 -5.20 -12.31 13.43
C LEU A 32 -4.99 -11.38 14.62
N GLY A 33 -4.02 -10.46 14.52
CA GLY A 33 -3.78 -9.45 15.55
C GLY A 33 -5.00 -8.57 15.85
N PHE A 34 -5.87 -8.36 14.86
CA PHE A 34 -7.10 -7.57 14.98
C PHE A 34 -8.38 -8.41 15.06
N SER A 35 -8.28 -9.74 15.16
CA SER A 35 -9.42 -10.65 15.32
C SER A 35 -9.52 -11.26 16.72
N GLY A 36 -8.65 -10.87 17.66
CA GLY A 36 -8.65 -11.38 19.04
C GLY A 36 -9.84 -10.89 19.87
N GLU A 37 -10.00 -11.48 21.07
CA GLU A 37 -11.07 -11.12 22.03
C GLU A 37 -11.11 -9.61 22.33
N TYR A 38 -9.94 -8.94 22.30
CA TYR A 38 -9.84 -7.50 22.51
C TYR A 38 -10.66 -6.67 21.52
N TYR A 39 -10.84 -7.12 20.27
CA TYR A 39 -11.60 -6.41 19.21
C TYR A 39 -12.96 -7.06 18.91
N LYS A 40 -13.38 -8.02 19.73
CA LYS A 40 -14.58 -8.81 19.49
C LYS A 40 -15.83 -7.95 19.55
N GLY A 41 -16.72 -8.16 18.58
CA GLY A 41 -17.98 -7.42 18.47
C GLY A 41 -17.90 -6.14 17.64
N ASP A 42 -16.69 -5.62 17.38
CA ASP A 42 -16.52 -4.47 16.49
C ASP A 42 -16.52 -4.89 15.01
N LYS A 43 -17.70 -4.82 14.40
CA LYS A 43 -17.88 -5.13 12.97
C LYS A 43 -17.09 -4.21 12.04
N THR A 44 -16.78 -2.99 12.48
CA THR A 44 -16.04 -2.01 11.67
C THR A 44 -14.57 -2.38 11.60
N ILE A 45 -13.95 -2.69 12.75
CA ILE A 45 -12.57 -3.21 12.80
C ILE A 45 -12.47 -4.52 12.02
N ALA A 46 -13.39 -5.46 12.22
CA ALA A 46 -13.38 -6.73 11.49
C ALA A 46 -13.43 -6.51 9.97
N LYS A 47 -14.30 -5.61 9.49
CA LYS A 47 -14.42 -5.28 8.06
C LYS A 47 -13.16 -4.59 7.51
N LEU A 48 -12.66 -3.57 8.20
CA LEU A 48 -11.50 -2.78 7.75
C LEU A 48 -10.21 -3.62 7.79
N SER A 49 -9.99 -4.38 8.86
CA SER A 49 -8.82 -5.27 8.99
C SER A 49 -8.82 -6.36 7.91
N LYS A 50 -9.97 -7.02 7.65
CA LYS A 50 -10.10 -7.96 6.53
C LYS A 50 -9.75 -7.29 5.20
N LYS A 51 -10.31 -6.10 4.96
CA LYS A 51 -10.09 -5.37 3.69
C LYS A 51 -8.61 -5.05 3.48
N VAL A 52 -7.90 -4.67 4.54
CA VAL A 52 -6.50 -4.23 4.47
C VAL A 52 -5.51 -5.38 4.51
N PHE A 53 -5.76 -6.41 5.31
CA PHE A 53 -4.78 -7.47 5.60
C PHE A 53 -5.08 -8.81 4.93
N ILE A 54 -6.26 -9.00 4.35
CA ILE A 54 -6.62 -10.22 3.61
C ILE A 54 -6.91 -9.86 2.16
N ASP A 55 -7.90 -9.01 1.91
CA ASP A 55 -8.36 -8.72 0.54
C ASP A 55 -7.28 -8.00 -0.30
N SER A 56 -6.33 -7.31 0.33
CA SER A 56 -5.21 -6.65 -0.36
C SER A 56 -4.19 -7.62 -0.96
N MET A 57 -4.21 -8.89 -0.56
CA MET A 57 -3.30 -9.92 -1.08
C MET A 57 -3.69 -10.42 -2.47
N GLU A 58 -4.99 -10.40 -2.79
CA GLU A 58 -5.52 -10.98 -4.02
C GLU A 58 -4.83 -10.41 -5.28
N PRO A 59 -4.70 -9.08 -5.49
CA PRO A 59 -4.01 -8.53 -6.66
C PRO A 59 -2.56 -9.01 -6.79
N PHE A 60 -1.85 -9.22 -5.68
CA PHE A 60 -0.46 -9.67 -5.68
C PHE A 60 -0.34 -11.15 -6.06
N THR A 61 -1.27 -11.97 -5.59
CA THR A 61 -1.32 -13.40 -5.97
C THR A 61 -1.68 -13.62 -7.43
N GLN A 62 -2.48 -12.72 -8.02
CA GLN A 62 -2.87 -12.75 -9.42
C GLN A 62 -1.74 -12.24 -10.33
N VAL A 63 -1.17 -11.07 -10.01
CA VAL A 63 -0.15 -10.44 -10.85
C VAL A 63 1.20 -11.15 -10.75
N GLN A 64 1.57 -11.70 -9.59
CA GLN A 64 2.84 -12.40 -9.39
C GLN A 64 4.05 -11.55 -9.83
N LEU A 65 4.25 -10.43 -9.14
CA LEU A 65 5.36 -9.51 -9.45
C LEU A 65 6.71 -10.21 -9.36
N THR A 66 7.58 -9.90 -10.30
CA THR A 66 9.02 -10.13 -10.15
C THR A 66 9.65 -9.06 -9.26
N GLU A 67 10.86 -9.30 -8.77
CA GLU A 67 11.60 -8.32 -7.97
C GLU A 67 11.89 -7.02 -8.73
N GLU A 68 12.25 -7.13 -10.01
CA GLU A 68 12.52 -5.98 -10.87
C GLU A 68 11.25 -5.13 -11.09
N GLU A 69 10.11 -5.77 -11.35
CA GLU A 69 8.82 -5.10 -11.46
C GLU A 69 8.48 -4.41 -10.13
N TYR A 70 8.65 -5.10 -9.00
CA TYR A 70 8.39 -4.55 -7.67
C TYR A 70 9.20 -3.27 -7.38
N VAL A 71 10.50 -3.25 -7.70
CA VAL A 71 11.34 -2.07 -7.47
C VAL A 71 10.87 -0.88 -8.32
N LEU A 72 10.51 -1.11 -9.58
CA LEU A 72 10.00 -0.06 -10.47
C LEU A 72 8.62 0.44 -10.01
N LEU A 73 7.72 -0.46 -9.60
CA LEU A 73 6.42 -0.09 -9.02
C LEU A 73 6.61 0.76 -7.76
N ARG A 74 7.57 0.41 -6.90
CA ARG A 74 7.90 1.17 -5.70
C ARG A 74 8.36 2.60 -6.05
N ALA A 75 9.21 2.75 -7.06
CA ALA A 75 9.66 4.06 -7.53
C ALA A 75 8.48 4.89 -8.09
N ILE A 76 7.65 4.29 -8.95
CA ILE A 76 6.47 4.95 -9.54
C ILE A 76 5.49 5.40 -8.46
N ILE A 77 5.17 4.53 -7.49
CA ILE A 77 4.26 4.88 -6.38
C ILE A 77 4.86 5.97 -5.50
N PHE A 78 6.16 5.91 -5.21
CA PHE A 78 6.83 6.94 -4.42
C PHE A 78 6.71 8.32 -5.10
N CYS A 79 6.94 8.39 -6.40
CA CYS A 79 6.82 9.62 -7.19
C CYS A 79 5.36 10.14 -7.26
N HIS A 80 4.36 9.27 -7.29
CA HIS A 80 2.94 9.68 -7.29
C HIS A 80 2.38 10.02 -5.89
N SER A 81 3.07 9.63 -4.83
CA SER A 81 2.60 9.87 -3.45
C SER A 81 2.88 11.31 -3.04
N PHE A 82 2.16 12.26 -3.64
CA PHE A 82 2.28 13.67 -3.31
C PHE A 82 2.00 13.88 -1.82
N THR A 83 2.93 14.53 -1.13
CA THR A 83 2.70 15.06 0.20
C THR A 83 2.29 16.51 0.11
N ASP A 84 1.36 16.92 0.95
CA ASP A 84 1.09 18.33 1.18
C ASP A 84 2.39 19.07 1.55
N GLY A 85 2.56 20.28 1.02
CA GLY A 85 3.76 21.11 1.23
C GLY A 85 4.81 21.06 0.12
N LEU A 86 4.64 20.23 -0.92
CA LEU A 86 5.51 20.29 -2.10
C LEU A 86 5.21 21.51 -2.97
N SER A 87 6.28 22.19 -3.42
CA SER A 87 6.19 23.28 -4.38
C SER A 87 5.68 22.77 -5.74
N LYS A 88 5.21 23.69 -6.59
CA LYS A 88 4.83 23.36 -7.98
C LYS A 88 5.97 22.68 -8.73
N GLN A 89 7.20 23.21 -8.63
CA GLN A 89 8.37 22.61 -9.26
C GLN A 89 8.67 21.20 -8.70
N GLY A 90 8.50 20.98 -7.40
CA GLY A 90 8.70 19.67 -6.79
C GLY A 90 7.70 18.63 -7.29
N LYS A 91 6.42 19.02 -7.44
CA LYS A 91 5.38 18.15 -8.01
C LYS A 91 5.69 17.77 -9.46
N GLU A 92 6.13 18.74 -10.26
CA GLU A 92 6.52 18.53 -11.66
C GLU A 92 7.73 17.61 -11.79
N LEU A 93 8.75 17.80 -10.95
CA LEU A 93 9.92 16.92 -10.91
C LEU A 93 9.54 15.47 -10.58
N LEU A 94 8.68 15.26 -9.59
CA LEU A 94 8.21 13.91 -9.24
C LEU A 94 7.37 13.28 -10.35
N LEU A 95 6.53 14.07 -11.03
CA LEU A 95 5.76 13.58 -12.18
C LEU A 95 6.68 13.14 -13.32
N ASN A 96 7.71 13.92 -13.63
CA ASN A 96 8.70 13.57 -14.65
C ASN A 96 9.45 12.28 -14.31
N GLU A 97 9.84 12.09 -13.04
CA GLU A 97 10.48 10.85 -12.58
C GLU A 97 9.51 9.66 -12.66
N SER A 98 8.25 9.84 -12.28
CA SER A 98 7.22 8.82 -12.42
C SER A 98 7.07 8.35 -13.88
N GLU A 99 6.99 9.29 -14.82
CA GLU A 99 6.91 8.97 -16.25
C GLU A 99 8.15 8.23 -16.74
N LYS A 100 9.33 8.64 -16.29
CA LYS A 100 10.59 7.99 -16.63
C LYS A 100 10.62 6.53 -16.15
N TYR A 101 10.27 6.26 -14.88
CA TYR A 101 10.21 4.88 -14.37
C TYR A 101 9.14 4.05 -15.09
N SER A 102 8.01 4.66 -15.45
CA SER A 102 6.95 4.00 -16.21
C SER A 102 7.42 3.60 -17.62
N LYS A 103 8.16 4.50 -18.32
CA LYS A 103 8.76 4.20 -19.63
C LYS A 103 9.81 3.09 -19.55
N ILE A 104 10.62 3.09 -18.48
CA ILE A 104 11.61 2.03 -18.23
C ILE A 104 10.90 0.68 -18.03
N LEU A 105 9.87 0.63 -17.19
CA LEU A 105 9.08 -0.57 -16.94
C LEU A 105 8.45 -1.10 -18.25
N MET A 106 7.78 -0.24 -19.01
CA MET A 106 7.20 -0.63 -20.30
C MET A 106 8.24 -1.25 -21.23
N LYS A 107 9.40 -0.61 -21.38
CA LYS A 107 10.46 -1.08 -22.27
C LYS A 107 11.04 -2.42 -21.83
N ILE A 108 11.27 -2.62 -20.53
CA ILE A 108 11.72 -3.91 -19.99
C ILE A 108 10.71 -5.02 -20.30
N LEU A 109 9.42 -4.75 -20.09
CA LEU A 109 8.35 -5.71 -20.33
C LEU A 109 8.20 -6.04 -21.82
N GLN A 110 8.26 -5.05 -22.71
CA GLN A 110 8.23 -5.26 -24.16
C GLN A 110 9.46 -6.02 -24.66
N ASN A 111 10.65 -5.72 -24.15
CA ASN A 111 11.86 -6.47 -24.49
C ASN A 111 11.79 -7.94 -24.06
N ARG A 112 11.14 -8.23 -22.92
CA ARG A 112 11.03 -9.59 -22.37
C ARG A 112 9.93 -10.42 -23.01
N HIS A 113 8.80 -9.80 -23.32
CA HIS A 113 7.57 -10.50 -23.72
C HIS A 113 7.12 -10.20 -25.16
N GLY A 114 7.78 -9.27 -25.84
CA GLY A 114 7.33 -8.69 -27.11
C GLY A 114 6.36 -7.52 -26.91
N ASP A 115 6.12 -6.73 -27.96
CA ASP A 115 5.40 -5.46 -27.85
C ASP A 115 4.01 -5.58 -27.23
N LEU A 116 3.18 -6.51 -27.74
CA LEU A 116 1.80 -6.68 -27.30
C LEU A 116 1.69 -7.31 -25.92
N ALA A 117 2.41 -8.41 -25.67
CA ALA A 117 2.36 -9.08 -24.37
C ALA A 117 3.05 -8.25 -23.27
N GLY A 118 4.11 -7.51 -23.61
CA GLY A 118 4.74 -6.54 -22.72
C GLY A 118 3.81 -5.39 -22.34
N ALA A 119 3.07 -4.84 -23.32
CA ALA A 119 2.06 -3.81 -23.05
C ALA A 119 0.94 -4.33 -22.14
N ARG A 120 0.48 -5.58 -22.36
CA ARG A 120 -0.51 -6.22 -21.48
C ARG A 120 0.03 -6.38 -20.05
N ARG A 121 1.26 -6.86 -19.89
CA ARG A 121 1.91 -6.99 -18.58
C ARG A 121 2.07 -5.64 -17.89
N PHE A 122 2.38 -4.59 -18.65
CA PHE A 122 2.44 -3.23 -18.12
C PHE A 122 1.08 -2.78 -17.57
N THR A 123 -0.02 -3.09 -18.25
CA THR A 123 -1.37 -2.81 -17.75
C THR A 123 -1.65 -3.53 -16.42
N GLU A 124 -1.26 -4.80 -16.28
CA GLU A 124 -1.40 -5.55 -15.01
C GLU A 124 -0.62 -4.86 -13.86
N CYS A 125 0.60 -4.41 -14.13
CA CYS A 125 1.42 -3.62 -13.21
C CYS A 125 0.74 -2.29 -12.80
N VAL A 126 0.16 -1.56 -13.75
CA VAL A 126 -0.57 -0.31 -13.48
C VAL A 126 -1.83 -0.57 -12.65
N GLN A 127 -2.57 -1.64 -12.94
CA GLN A 127 -3.72 -2.05 -12.13
C GLN A 127 -3.31 -2.39 -10.68
N LEU A 128 -2.15 -3.03 -10.50
CA LEU A 128 -1.62 -3.30 -9.16
C LEU A 128 -1.23 -2.02 -8.42
N ILE A 129 -0.65 -1.02 -9.11
CA ILE A 129 -0.41 0.31 -8.55
C ILE A 129 -1.73 0.92 -8.06
N GLN A 130 -2.78 0.90 -8.89
CA GLN A 130 -4.10 1.41 -8.51
C GLN A 130 -4.67 0.68 -7.28
N ALA A 131 -4.52 -0.65 -7.23
CA ALA A 131 -4.91 -1.43 -6.06
C ALA A 131 -4.15 -0.99 -4.80
N CYS A 132 -2.85 -0.71 -4.90
CA CYS A 132 -2.06 -0.20 -3.78
C CYS A 132 -2.59 1.14 -3.26
N PHE A 133 -3.02 2.05 -4.14
CA PHE A 133 -3.66 3.31 -3.74
C PHE A 133 -5.01 3.07 -3.06
N PHE A 134 -5.85 2.21 -3.63
CA PHE A 134 -7.15 1.86 -3.06
C PHE A 134 -7.02 1.26 -1.65
N PHE A 135 -6.23 0.20 -1.50
CA PHE A 135 -6.00 -0.42 -0.20
C PHE A 135 -5.20 0.49 0.74
N GLY A 136 -4.34 1.36 0.18
CA GLY A 136 -3.62 2.37 0.95
C GLY A 136 -4.54 3.41 1.58
N HIS A 137 -5.70 3.68 0.98
CA HIS A 137 -6.76 4.49 1.57
C HIS A 137 -7.54 3.70 2.63
N GLN A 138 -7.90 2.44 2.36
CA GLN A 138 -8.54 1.57 3.36
C GLN A 138 -7.67 1.40 4.63
N HIS A 139 -6.35 1.33 4.46
CA HIS A 139 -5.39 1.26 5.55
C HIS A 139 -5.38 2.54 6.38
N SER A 140 -5.51 3.70 5.74
CA SER A 140 -5.67 4.98 6.44
C SER A 140 -7.00 5.04 7.21
N LEU A 141 -8.10 4.57 6.63
CA LEU A 141 -9.39 4.48 7.32
C LEU A 141 -9.33 3.56 8.55
N PHE A 142 -8.67 2.40 8.40
CA PHE A 142 -8.44 1.46 9.50
C PHE A 142 -7.73 2.12 10.69
N PHE A 143 -6.60 2.79 10.46
CA PHE A 143 -5.90 3.47 11.56
C PHE A 143 -6.64 4.69 12.09
N ASN A 144 -7.37 5.43 11.24
CA ASN A 144 -8.21 6.54 11.72
C ASN A 144 -9.32 6.03 12.66
N TYR A 145 -9.92 4.89 12.35
CA TYR A 145 -10.91 4.26 13.22
C TYR A 145 -10.28 3.83 14.55
N LEU A 146 -9.15 3.12 14.51
CA LEU A 146 -8.41 2.74 15.70
C LEU A 146 -8.05 3.96 16.56
N ALA A 147 -7.57 5.03 15.94
CA ALA A 147 -7.07 6.20 16.66
C ALA A 147 -8.17 7.09 17.23
N ASN A 148 -9.28 7.27 16.54
CA ASN A 148 -10.30 8.26 16.92
C ASN A 148 -11.53 7.63 17.57
N VAL A 149 -11.77 6.34 17.37
CA VAL A 149 -12.93 5.63 17.92
C VAL A 149 -12.49 4.64 18.99
N TYR A 150 -11.59 3.72 18.65
CA TYR A 150 -11.26 2.60 19.54
C TYR A 150 -10.30 2.99 20.68
N HIS A 151 -9.23 3.71 20.35
CA HIS A 151 -8.16 4.12 21.26
C HIS A 151 -8.09 5.64 21.41
N ARG A 152 -9.24 6.33 21.35
CA ARG A 152 -9.33 7.79 21.31
C ARG A 152 -8.38 8.51 22.28
N ASP A 153 -8.33 8.03 23.52
CA ASP A 153 -7.58 8.69 24.60
C ASP A 153 -6.17 8.12 24.80
N THR A 154 -5.85 6.99 24.16
CA THR A 154 -4.60 6.24 24.40
C THR A 154 -3.72 6.10 23.17
N PHE A 155 -4.25 6.31 21.96
CA PHE A 155 -3.54 6.06 20.70
C PHE A 155 -2.22 6.84 20.60
N ARG A 156 -2.22 8.13 20.97
CA ARG A 156 -1.02 8.97 20.97
C ARG A 156 0.03 8.54 22.00
N ASN A 157 -0.38 7.84 23.06
CA ASN A 157 0.51 7.43 24.15
C ASN A 157 1.23 6.11 23.82
N VAL A 158 0.64 5.28 22.95
CA VAL A 158 1.16 3.95 22.61
C VAL A 158 1.79 3.88 21.23
N MET A 159 1.47 4.81 20.33
CA MET A 159 1.99 4.83 18.96
C MET A 159 3.16 5.80 18.81
N PRO A 160 4.23 5.43 18.06
CA PRO A 160 5.31 6.36 17.74
C PRO A 160 4.79 7.63 17.06
N GLU A 161 5.33 8.78 17.42
CA GLU A 161 4.85 10.08 16.94
C GLU A 161 4.86 10.19 15.41
N ALA A 162 5.92 9.68 14.76
CA ALA A 162 6.00 9.65 13.30
C ALA A 162 4.83 8.87 12.66
N PHE A 163 4.39 7.79 13.31
CA PHE A 163 3.27 6.98 12.84
C PHE A 163 1.93 7.65 13.07
N VAL A 164 1.75 8.29 14.23
CA VAL A 164 0.57 9.12 14.54
C VAL A 164 0.44 10.22 13.49
N ASN A 165 1.53 10.93 13.20
CA ASN A 165 1.57 12.00 12.19
C ASN A 165 1.29 11.48 10.78
N LEU A 166 1.69 10.25 10.46
CA LEU A 166 1.37 9.62 9.17
C LEU A 166 -0.10 9.25 9.05
N CYS A 167 -0.70 8.70 10.12
CA CYS A 167 -2.07 8.16 10.11
C CYS A 167 -3.14 9.23 10.31
N LEU A 168 -2.86 10.24 11.13
CA LEU A 168 -3.78 11.31 11.52
C LEU A 168 -3.55 12.64 10.79
N ARG A 169 -2.73 12.64 9.72
CA ARG A 169 -2.62 13.79 8.83
C ARG A 169 -4.02 14.18 8.37
N LYS A 170 -4.50 15.35 8.82
CA LYS A 170 -5.73 15.96 8.31
C LYS A 170 -5.53 16.12 6.82
N THR A 171 -6.31 15.40 6.01
CA THR A 171 -6.52 15.78 4.63
C THR A 171 -7.25 17.13 4.68
N MET A 172 -6.51 18.23 4.62
CA MET A 172 -7.12 19.51 4.30
C MET A 172 -7.42 19.47 2.80
N SER A 173 -8.69 19.21 2.48
CA SER A 173 -9.38 19.55 1.23
C SER A 173 -8.50 19.76 -0.01
N CYS A 174 -8.47 18.78 -0.91
CA CYS A 174 -8.14 19.05 -2.30
C CYS A 174 -9.32 19.78 -2.96
N LEU A 175 -9.06 21.01 -3.42
CA LEU A 175 -9.67 21.61 -4.61
C LEU A 175 -8.90 21.13 -5.84
#